data_AF-A0A2S9FD56-F1
#
_entry.id   AF-A0A2S9FD56-F1
#
_cell.length_a   1.000
_cell.length_b   1.000
_cell.length_c   1.000
_cell.angle_alpha   90.00
_cell.angle_beta   90.00
_cell.angle_gamma   90.00
#
_symmetry.space_group_name_H-M   'P 1'
#
loop_
_entity.id
_entity.type
_entity.pdbx_description
1 polymer ?
#
loop_
_entity_poly.entity_id
_entity_poly.type
_entity_poly.pdbx_seq_one_letter_code
_entity_poly.pdbx_strand_id
1 'polypeptide(L)'
;MTTDLTGGLDPLREQVFAERPDNPEMRDSVSFWTMDDRGEIGLPRIGIEAVAADWDNHDVQVNVAFPDGRVYRLRGNGPSIPPHGSDGNPTVLGAGGLAFRCITPFDRWTMTYDGKALQTSSADLVAGTKDGPLVDIGFHVEATMAVPPWIQGALQLDAGDQIKTSIEGDLMGGPRYEQLYRATGSLTIGRGETQRFTGSGLRIRRQGVRKLAGFWGHCWQSAVFPSGKAFGYIAYPPRPDGEPTFNEGYIFTGEGPLIPARVVQAPWLTRLQALGEDVSLVLETADGTVHIDGETVFSTHDIHHDDDMYSMHALKK
;
A
#
# COMPACT_ATOMS: atom_id res chain seq x y z
N MET A 1 -27.60 6.43 5.13
CA MET A 1 -27.87 5.31 4.19
C MET A 1 -26.65 4.39 4.22
N THR A 2 -26.77 3.08 4.00
CA THR A 2 -25.58 2.20 3.97
C THR A 2 -24.69 2.60 2.78
N THR A 3 -23.41 2.89 3.02
CA THR A 3 -22.43 3.26 1.99
C THR A 3 -22.21 2.11 1.02
N ASP A 4 -22.25 2.38 -0.29
CA ASP A 4 -21.84 1.41 -1.31
C ASP A 4 -20.31 1.28 -1.34
N LEU A 5 -19.80 0.21 -0.73
CA LEU A 5 -18.37 -0.07 -0.67
C LEU A 5 -17.79 -0.63 -1.97
N THR A 6 -18.62 -0.93 -2.99
CA THR A 6 -18.11 -1.29 -4.32
C THR A 6 -17.69 -0.07 -5.13
N GLY A 7 -18.23 1.12 -4.80
CA GLY A 7 -18.05 2.33 -5.61
C GLY A 7 -18.51 2.14 -7.06
N GLY A 8 -19.44 1.21 -7.31
CA GLY A 8 -19.88 0.82 -8.65
C GLY A 8 -18.87 -0.02 -9.46
N LEU A 9 -17.78 -0.48 -8.85
CA LEU A 9 -16.82 -1.36 -9.53
C LEU A 9 -17.36 -2.79 -9.67
N ASP A 10 -17.04 -3.40 -10.81
CA ASP A 10 -17.31 -4.82 -11.04
C ASP A 10 -16.57 -5.68 -9.99
N PRO A 11 -17.26 -6.56 -9.23
CA PRO A 11 -16.66 -7.51 -8.31
C PRO A 11 -15.50 -8.33 -8.89
N LEU A 12 -15.48 -8.57 -10.21
CA LEU A 12 -14.38 -9.26 -10.88
C LEU A 12 -13.05 -8.51 -10.79
N ARG A 13 -13.06 -7.20 -10.49
CA ARG A 13 -11.83 -6.42 -10.22
C ARG A 13 -11.10 -6.84 -8.95
N GLU A 14 -11.71 -7.66 -8.10
CA GLU A 14 -11.09 -8.23 -6.90
C GLU A 14 -10.36 -9.54 -7.19
N GLN A 15 -10.57 -10.12 -8.38
CA GLN A 15 -9.87 -11.30 -8.80
C GLN A 15 -8.41 -10.98 -9.17
N VAL A 16 -7.55 -11.97 -8.99
CA VAL A 16 -6.17 -11.96 -9.47
C VAL A 16 -6.10 -12.70 -10.81
N PHE A 17 -4.98 -12.64 -11.51
CA PHE A 17 -4.80 -13.48 -12.69
C PHE A 17 -4.81 -14.95 -12.30
N ALA A 18 -5.66 -15.73 -12.98
CA ALA A 18 -5.77 -17.17 -12.76
C ALA A 18 -4.58 -17.96 -13.32
N GLU A 19 -3.90 -17.38 -14.31
CA GLU A 19 -2.76 -17.96 -15.03
C GLU A 19 -1.79 -16.86 -15.44
N ARG A 20 -0.57 -17.26 -15.83
CA ARG A 20 0.47 -16.34 -16.29
C ARG A 20 0.00 -15.57 -17.52
N PRO A 21 -0.02 -14.23 -17.49
CA PRO A 21 -0.34 -13.43 -18.67
C PRO A 21 0.69 -13.62 -19.80
N ASP A 22 0.25 -13.49 -21.06
CA ASP A 22 1.14 -13.58 -22.24
C ASP A 22 2.17 -12.45 -22.31
N ASN A 23 1.78 -11.23 -21.90
CA ASN A 23 2.69 -10.10 -21.87
C ASN A 23 3.67 -10.24 -20.69
N PRO A 24 4.99 -10.39 -20.92
CA PRO A 24 5.98 -10.61 -19.86
C PRO A 24 6.10 -9.45 -18.86
N GLU A 25 5.70 -8.23 -19.25
CA GLU A 25 5.72 -7.06 -18.37
C GLU A 25 4.43 -6.90 -17.55
N MET A 26 3.41 -7.72 -17.80
CA MET A 26 2.15 -7.67 -17.06
C MET A 26 2.39 -8.01 -15.60
N ARG A 27 1.71 -7.27 -14.71
CA ARG A 27 1.84 -7.45 -13.27
C ARG A 27 0.49 -7.59 -12.59
N ASP A 28 0.45 -8.43 -11.55
CA ASP A 28 -0.63 -8.46 -10.57
C ASP A 28 -0.07 -8.07 -9.20
N SER A 29 -0.71 -7.12 -8.53
CA SER A 29 -0.17 -6.53 -7.31
C SER A 29 -1.24 -6.34 -6.25
N VAL A 30 -0.99 -6.88 -5.06
CA VAL A 30 -1.77 -6.62 -3.86
C VAL A 30 -0.81 -6.02 -2.84
N SER A 31 -1.20 -4.93 -2.18
CA SER A 31 -0.43 -4.35 -1.09
C SER A 31 -1.32 -3.81 0.02
N PHE A 32 -0.91 -3.97 1.27
CA PHE A 32 -1.61 -3.55 2.47
C PHE A 32 -0.67 -2.71 3.36
N TRP A 33 -1.21 -1.66 3.95
CA TRP A 33 -0.62 -0.91 5.05
C TRP A 33 -1.59 -0.98 6.21
N THR A 34 -1.22 -1.69 7.29
CA THR A 34 -2.10 -1.86 8.46
C THR A 34 -1.42 -1.25 9.67
N MET A 35 -2.15 -0.43 10.43
CA MET A 35 -1.66 0.17 11.68
C MET A 35 -2.63 -0.17 12.81
N ASP A 36 -2.09 -0.59 13.96
CA ASP A 36 -2.87 -0.82 15.19
C ASP A 36 -3.40 0.50 15.76
N ASP A 37 -4.62 0.47 16.29
CA ASP A 37 -5.32 1.64 16.83
C ASP A 37 -4.62 2.25 18.06
N ARG A 38 -3.80 1.46 18.77
CA ARG A 38 -3.03 1.91 19.94
C ARG A 38 -1.65 2.42 19.56
N GLY A 39 -1.26 2.33 18.29
CA GLY A 39 0.06 2.68 17.82
C GLY A 39 1.15 1.75 18.33
N GLU A 40 0.86 0.49 18.68
CA GLU A 40 1.86 -0.46 19.20
C GLU A 40 2.52 -1.30 18.09
N ILE A 41 1.79 -1.52 16.98
CA ILE A 41 2.21 -2.38 15.88
C ILE A 41 1.91 -1.69 14.55
N GLY A 42 2.92 -1.55 13.71
CA GLY A 42 2.77 -1.15 12.31
C GLY A 42 3.13 -2.28 11.36
N LEU A 43 2.32 -2.47 10.31
CA LEU A 43 2.63 -3.30 9.14
C LEU A 43 2.75 -2.39 7.90
N PRO A 44 3.80 -1.54 7.81
CA PRO A 44 3.95 -0.63 6.69
C PRO A 44 4.32 -1.42 5.43
N ARG A 45 3.54 -1.26 4.36
CA ARG A 45 3.79 -1.87 3.04
C ARG A 45 4.10 -3.37 3.10
N ILE A 46 3.07 -4.18 3.29
CA ILE A 46 3.09 -5.60 3.00
C ILE A 46 2.59 -5.80 1.57
N GLY A 47 3.29 -6.52 0.70
CA GLY A 47 2.84 -6.63 -0.68
C GLY A 47 3.46 -7.77 -1.46
N ILE A 48 2.74 -8.16 -2.51
CA ILE A 48 3.23 -9.05 -3.57
C ILE A 48 3.17 -8.31 -4.90
N GLU A 49 4.22 -8.45 -5.69
CA GLU A 49 4.23 -8.12 -7.12
C GLU A 49 4.48 -9.40 -7.92
N ALA A 50 3.45 -9.91 -8.57
CA ALA A 50 3.57 -11.01 -9.51
C ALA A 50 3.87 -10.44 -10.91
N VAL A 51 5.03 -10.74 -11.46
CA VAL A 51 5.42 -10.30 -12.81
C VAL A 51 5.37 -11.50 -13.74
N ALA A 52 4.71 -11.37 -14.89
CA ALA A 52 4.53 -12.48 -15.83
C ALA A 52 5.85 -13.15 -16.27
N ALA A 53 6.93 -12.37 -16.41
CA ALA A 53 8.26 -12.90 -16.75
C ALA A 53 8.92 -13.74 -15.65
N ASP A 54 8.47 -13.66 -14.39
CA ASP A 54 8.96 -14.45 -13.24
C ASP A 54 7.80 -15.03 -12.43
N TRP A 55 6.83 -15.60 -13.14
CA TRP A 55 5.52 -15.99 -12.60
C TRP A 55 5.57 -17.02 -11.46
N ASP A 56 6.58 -17.89 -11.46
CA ASP A 56 6.70 -18.92 -10.44
C ASP A 56 7.38 -18.38 -9.16
N ASN A 57 7.94 -17.16 -9.18
CA ASN A 57 8.63 -16.53 -8.04
C ASN A 57 8.25 -15.06 -7.88
N HIS A 58 7.11 -14.78 -7.24
CA HIS A 58 6.67 -13.39 -7.06
C HIS A 58 7.58 -12.62 -6.09
N ASP A 59 7.68 -11.31 -6.31
CA ASP A 59 8.32 -10.42 -5.35
C ASP A 59 7.44 -10.33 -4.09
N VAL A 60 8.09 -10.38 -2.93
CA VAL A 60 7.47 -10.33 -1.61
C VAL A 60 8.12 -9.21 -0.80
N GLN A 61 7.27 -8.36 -0.25
CA GLN A 61 7.67 -7.35 0.73
C GLN A 61 6.88 -7.54 2.02
N VAL A 62 7.61 -7.61 3.13
CA VAL A 62 7.05 -7.64 4.48
C VAL A 62 7.80 -6.63 5.32
N ASN A 63 7.08 -5.80 6.07
CA ASN A 63 7.67 -5.00 7.14
C ASN A 63 6.76 -5.00 8.37
N VAL A 64 7.37 -5.14 9.54
CA VAL A 64 6.75 -4.94 10.85
C VAL A 64 7.58 -3.87 11.55
N ALA A 65 6.94 -2.85 12.09
CA ALA A 65 7.60 -1.74 12.76
C ALA A 65 6.94 -1.46 14.12
N PHE A 66 7.75 -1.01 15.07
CA PHE A 66 7.35 -0.68 16.44
C PHE A 66 7.73 0.77 16.79
N PRO A 67 7.06 1.39 17.77
CA PRO A 67 7.33 2.78 18.16
C PRO A 67 8.70 2.99 18.81
N ASP A 68 9.31 1.91 19.32
CA ASP A 68 10.67 1.92 19.84
C ASP A 68 11.74 1.86 18.72
N GLY A 69 11.31 1.89 17.45
CA GLY A 69 12.18 1.85 16.29
C GLY A 69 12.62 0.44 15.89
N ARG A 70 12.19 -0.63 16.55
CA ARG A 70 12.45 -2.00 16.07
C ARG A 70 11.71 -2.25 14.76
N VAL A 71 12.39 -2.92 13.82
CA VAL A 71 11.84 -3.29 12.52
C VAL A 71 12.17 -4.75 12.20
N TYR A 72 11.21 -5.46 11.62
CA TYR A 72 11.42 -6.76 10.98
C TYR A 72 11.04 -6.62 9.52
N ARG A 73 11.92 -6.97 8.58
CA ARG A 73 11.62 -6.83 7.16
C ARG A 73 12.08 -8.01 6.32
N LEU A 74 11.35 -8.25 5.24
CA LEU A 74 11.74 -9.13 4.15
C LEU A 74 11.55 -8.37 2.85
N ARG A 75 12.55 -8.47 1.97
CA ARG A 75 12.45 -8.15 0.56
C ARG A 75 13.15 -9.22 -0.24
N GLY A 76 12.47 -9.76 -1.22
CA GLY A 76 13.01 -10.79 -2.09
C GLY A 76 11.89 -11.48 -2.83
N ASN A 77 12.16 -12.69 -3.30
CA ASN A 77 11.24 -13.48 -4.08
C ASN A 77 10.81 -14.72 -3.29
N GLY A 78 9.62 -15.22 -3.59
CA GLY A 78 9.12 -16.46 -3.01
C GLY A 78 8.36 -17.28 -4.03
N PRO A 79 8.38 -18.62 -3.94
CA PRO A 79 7.57 -19.48 -4.80
C PRO A 79 6.10 -19.05 -4.73
N SER A 80 5.47 -18.89 -5.90
CA SER A 80 4.04 -18.54 -5.97
C SER A 80 3.17 -19.70 -5.49
N ILE A 81 1.95 -19.38 -5.04
CA ILE A 81 0.93 -20.37 -4.68
C ILE A 81 -0.24 -20.31 -5.67
N PRO A 82 -1.04 -21.39 -5.80
CA PRO A 82 -2.20 -21.39 -6.69
C PRO A 82 -3.16 -20.22 -6.41
N PRO A 83 -3.67 -19.54 -7.45
CA PRO A 83 -4.47 -18.34 -7.26
C PRO A 83 -5.92 -18.62 -6.85
N HIS A 84 -6.36 -19.88 -6.96
CA HIS A 84 -7.75 -20.27 -6.76
C HIS A 84 -8.08 -20.46 -5.27
N GLY A 85 -9.16 -19.82 -4.83
CA GLY A 85 -9.77 -19.99 -3.51
C GLY A 85 -10.55 -21.30 -3.39
N SER A 86 -11.19 -21.51 -2.23
CA SER A 86 -12.00 -22.69 -1.96
C SER A 86 -13.24 -22.80 -2.85
N ASP A 87 -13.68 -21.69 -3.44
CA ASP A 87 -14.79 -21.58 -4.38
C ASP A 87 -14.36 -21.77 -5.84
N GLY A 88 -13.07 -22.00 -6.09
CA GLY A 88 -12.52 -22.16 -7.44
C GLY A 88 -12.31 -20.84 -8.19
N ASN A 89 -12.59 -19.67 -7.60
CA ASN A 89 -12.31 -18.38 -8.22
C ASN A 89 -10.88 -17.92 -7.91
N PRO A 90 -10.22 -17.16 -8.81
CA PRO A 90 -8.87 -16.65 -8.59
C PRO A 90 -8.89 -15.49 -7.57
N THR A 91 -8.94 -15.83 -6.29
CA THR A 91 -9.11 -14.90 -5.16
C THR A 91 -7.88 -14.84 -4.25
N VAL A 92 -6.80 -15.54 -4.59
CA VAL A 92 -5.59 -15.66 -3.76
C VAL A 92 -4.38 -15.13 -4.52
N LEU A 93 -3.66 -14.16 -3.96
CA LEU A 93 -2.30 -13.84 -4.40
C LEU A 93 -1.34 -14.18 -3.27
N GLY A 94 -0.42 -15.12 -3.49
CA GLY A 94 0.53 -15.53 -2.45
C GLY A 94 1.89 -15.94 -3.00
N ALA A 95 2.90 -15.76 -2.15
CA ALA A 95 4.28 -16.16 -2.39
C ALA A 95 5.10 -16.11 -1.09
N GLY A 96 6.07 -17.01 -0.94
CA GLY A 96 7.09 -16.90 0.13
C GLY A 96 6.55 -16.80 1.56
N GLY A 97 5.44 -17.48 1.85
CA GLY A 97 4.75 -17.43 3.15
C GLY A 97 3.73 -16.29 3.28
N LEU A 98 3.76 -15.28 2.41
CA LEU A 98 2.77 -14.21 2.35
C LEU A 98 1.58 -14.64 1.48
N ALA A 99 0.36 -14.37 1.91
CA ALA A 99 -0.84 -14.54 1.10
C ALA A 99 -1.89 -13.46 1.39
N PHE A 100 -2.50 -12.96 0.32
CA PHE A 100 -3.70 -12.15 0.34
C PHE A 100 -4.86 -12.96 -0.21
N ARG A 101 -6.02 -12.88 0.43
CA ARG A 101 -7.24 -13.56 -0.04
C ARG A 101 -8.41 -12.59 -0.05
N CYS A 102 -9.07 -12.47 -1.19
CA CYS A 102 -10.40 -11.89 -1.28
C CYS A 102 -11.41 -12.89 -0.72
N ILE A 103 -12.08 -12.55 0.38
CA ILE A 103 -13.14 -13.39 0.96
C ILE A 103 -14.49 -12.98 0.40
N THR A 104 -14.72 -11.67 0.28
CA THR A 104 -15.93 -11.10 -0.31
C THR A 104 -15.52 -9.81 -1.03
N PRO A 105 -15.71 -9.71 -2.36
CA PRO A 105 -15.33 -8.54 -3.15
C PRO A 105 -15.81 -7.23 -2.52
N PHE A 106 -14.89 -6.27 -2.35
CA PHE A 106 -15.12 -4.94 -1.78
C PHE A 106 -15.69 -4.91 -0.35
N ASP A 107 -15.67 -6.04 0.36
CA ASP A 107 -16.15 -6.16 1.74
C ASP A 107 -15.04 -6.71 2.64
N ARG A 108 -14.55 -7.92 2.39
CA ARG A 108 -13.65 -8.61 3.31
C ARG A 108 -12.46 -9.26 2.63
N TRP A 109 -11.29 -9.02 3.20
CA TRP A 109 -10.01 -9.58 2.79
C TRP A 109 -9.26 -10.16 3.98
N THR A 110 -8.36 -11.11 3.71
CA THR A 110 -7.36 -11.55 4.70
C THR A 110 -5.95 -11.38 4.16
N MET A 111 -5.02 -11.03 5.04
CA MET A 111 -3.58 -11.02 4.78
C MET A 111 -2.89 -11.89 5.84
N THR A 112 -2.05 -12.83 5.39
CA THR A 112 -1.32 -13.74 6.29
C THR A 112 0.14 -13.82 5.91
N TYR A 113 1.01 -13.94 6.90
CA TYR A 113 2.41 -14.27 6.71
C TYR A 113 2.88 -15.26 7.76
N ASP A 114 3.67 -16.24 7.34
CA ASP A 114 4.43 -17.13 8.21
C ASP A 114 5.79 -17.37 7.55
N GLY A 115 6.86 -16.89 8.17
CA GLY A 115 8.20 -16.95 7.57
C GLY A 115 9.25 -16.19 8.36
N LYS A 116 10.42 -16.00 7.74
CA LYS A 116 11.55 -15.30 8.35
C LYS A 116 11.63 -13.86 7.86
N ALA A 117 11.92 -12.94 8.78
CA ALA A 117 12.25 -11.56 8.48
C ALA A 117 13.56 -11.14 9.16
N LEU A 118 14.29 -10.25 8.52
CA LEU A 118 15.51 -9.65 9.06
C LEU A 118 15.15 -8.64 10.15
N GLN A 119 15.69 -8.83 11.34
CA GLN A 119 15.55 -7.90 12.46
C GLN A 119 16.56 -6.76 12.32
N THR A 120 16.07 -5.51 12.36
CA THR A 120 16.85 -4.28 12.24
C THR A 120 16.14 -3.15 13.01
N SER A 121 16.52 -1.89 12.78
CA SER A 121 15.86 -0.71 13.36
C SER A 121 15.60 0.38 12.33
N SER A 122 14.63 1.26 12.59
CA SER A 122 14.37 2.45 11.76
C SER A 122 15.61 3.33 11.65
N ALA A 123 16.42 3.43 12.70
CA ALA A 123 17.67 4.18 12.70
C ALA A 123 18.73 3.55 11.78
N ASP A 124 18.89 2.22 11.84
CA ASP A 124 19.79 1.48 10.95
C ASP A 124 19.37 1.64 9.48
N LEU A 125 18.07 1.58 9.20
CA LEU A 125 17.54 1.78 7.86
C LEU A 125 17.77 3.20 7.32
N VAL A 126 17.69 4.23 8.18
CA VAL A 126 18.07 5.62 7.83
C VAL A 126 19.57 5.71 7.54
N ALA A 127 20.40 4.99 8.28
CA ALA A 127 21.84 4.91 8.07
C ALA A 127 22.25 4.02 6.88
N GLY A 128 21.30 3.30 6.27
CA GLY A 128 21.56 2.38 5.16
C GLY A 128 22.02 0.98 5.58
N THR A 129 22.02 0.67 6.87
CA THR A 129 22.35 -0.65 7.38
C THR A 129 21.15 -1.58 7.22
N LYS A 130 21.35 -2.70 6.51
CA LYS A 130 20.28 -3.66 6.17
C LYS A 130 20.56 -5.08 6.64
N ASP A 131 21.63 -5.27 7.39
CA ASP A 131 22.02 -6.56 7.94
C ASP A 131 21.40 -6.78 9.32
N GLY A 132 21.21 -8.04 9.69
CA GLY A 132 20.59 -8.42 10.96
C GLY A 132 20.26 -9.91 11.00
N PRO A 133 19.95 -10.46 12.18
CA PRO A 133 19.55 -11.85 12.31
C PRO A 133 18.17 -12.08 11.67
N LEU A 134 17.98 -13.26 11.08
CA LEU A 134 16.66 -13.70 10.64
C LEU A 134 15.86 -14.26 11.82
N VAL A 135 14.65 -13.75 12.00
CA VAL A 135 13.72 -14.12 13.06
C VAL A 135 12.43 -14.62 12.43
N ASP A 136 11.88 -15.70 12.98
CA ASP A 136 10.56 -16.20 12.55
C ASP A 136 9.50 -15.18 12.98
N ILE A 137 8.63 -14.76 12.07
CA ILE A 137 7.51 -13.87 12.33
C ILE A 137 6.26 -14.46 11.69
N GLY A 138 5.12 -14.27 12.36
CA GLY A 138 3.82 -14.68 11.83
C GLY A 138 2.78 -13.61 12.09
N PHE A 139 1.96 -13.29 11.10
CA PHE A 139 0.80 -12.44 11.30
C PHE A 139 -0.42 -12.88 10.50
N HIS A 140 -1.57 -12.49 11.01
CA HIS A 140 -2.87 -12.63 10.37
C HIS A 140 -3.64 -11.32 10.53
N VAL A 141 -4.23 -10.84 9.45
CA VAL A 141 -5.07 -9.65 9.43
C VAL A 141 -6.34 -9.98 8.69
N GLU A 142 -7.48 -9.77 9.35
CA GLU A 142 -8.78 -9.65 8.69
C GLU A 142 -9.06 -8.18 8.43
N ALA A 143 -9.36 -7.82 7.19
CA ALA A 143 -9.66 -6.46 6.77
C ALA A 143 -11.10 -6.36 6.29
N THR A 144 -11.86 -5.42 6.86
CA THR A 144 -13.23 -5.08 6.47
C THR A 144 -13.25 -3.68 5.88
N MET A 145 -13.67 -3.57 4.62
CA MET A 145 -13.66 -2.30 3.89
C MET A 145 -14.53 -1.26 4.58
N ALA A 146 -14.03 -0.03 4.62
CA ALA A 146 -14.63 1.07 5.38
C ALA A 146 -15.00 2.26 4.49
N VAL A 147 -14.39 2.38 3.32
CA VAL A 147 -14.52 3.51 2.40
C VAL A 147 -14.70 2.96 0.98
N PRO A 148 -15.50 3.58 0.09
CA PRO A 148 -15.55 3.20 -1.31
C PRO A 148 -14.15 3.21 -1.98
N PRO A 149 -13.89 2.35 -2.98
CA PRO A 149 -12.62 2.35 -3.66
C PRO A 149 -12.40 3.65 -4.43
N TRP A 150 -11.16 4.13 -4.42
CA TRP A 150 -10.71 5.30 -5.16
C TRP A 150 -9.81 4.88 -6.34
N ILE A 151 -10.24 5.21 -7.55
CA ILE A 151 -9.43 5.12 -8.77
C ILE A 151 -8.79 6.49 -9.00
N GLN A 152 -7.48 6.51 -9.14
CA GLN A 152 -6.72 7.74 -9.37
C GLN A 152 -7.07 8.33 -10.73
N GLY A 153 -7.33 9.64 -10.75
CA GLY A 153 -7.79 10.39 -11.91
C GLY A 153 -9.28 10.23 -12.22
N ALA A 154 -10.07 9.60 -11.34
CA ALA A 154 -11.51 9.42 -11.55
C ALA A 154 -12.37 10.49 -10.89
N LEU A 155 -11.83 11.30 -9.97
CA LEU A 155 -12.59 12.30 -9.22
C LEU A 155 -12.48 13.69 -9.83
N GLN A 156 -11.36 14.01 -10.48
CA GLN A 156 -11.12 15.29 -11.14
C GLN A 156 -10.63 15.13 -12.58
N LEU A 157 -11.07 16.04 -13.46
CA LEU A 157 -10.79 15.96 -14.90
C LEU A 157 -9.30 16.12 -15.21
N ASP A 158 -8.65 17.09 -14.60
CA ASP A 158 -7.22 17.37 -14.75
C ASP A 158 -6.35 16.21 -14.25
N ALA A 159 -6.69 15.63 -13.10
CA ALA A 159 -6.05 14.42 -12.59
C ALA A 159 -6.22 13.23 -13.55
N GLY A 160 -7.41 13.07 -14.13
CA GLY A 160 -7.70 12.06 -15.14
C GLY A 160 -6.91 12.25 -16.44
N ASP A 161 -6.68 13.49 -16.86
CA ASP A 161 -5.85 13.81 -18.02
C ASP A 161 -4.37 13.56 -17.74
N GLN A 162 -3.89 13.89 -16.54
CA GLN A 162 -2.52 13.61 -16.11
C GLN A 162 -2.23 12.11 -16.09
N ILE A 163 -3.11 11.27 -15.51
CA ILE A 163 -2.93 9.82 -15.50
C ILE A 163 -2.84 9.22 -16.92
N LYS A 164 -3.48 9.84 -17.91
CA LYS A 164 -3.46 9.34 -19.30
C LYS A 164 -2.26 9.80 -20.11
N THR A 165 -1.69 10.97 -19.79
CA THR A 165 -0.74 11.65 -20.68
C THR A 165 0.67 11.81 -20.09
N SER A 166 0.83 11.60 -18.79
CA SER A 166 2.10 11.85 -18.08
C SER A 166 2.83 10.57 -17.66
N ILE A 167 4.09 10.73 -17.24
CA ILE A 167 4.90 9.65 -16.69
C ILE A 167 4.30 9.11 -15.39
N GLU A 168 3.57 9.92 -14.62
CA GLU A 168 2.89 9.52 -13.40
C GLU A 168 1.86 8.42 -13.64
N GLY A 169 1.19 8.43 -14.80
CA GLY A 169 0.31 7.34 -15.23
C GLY A 169 1.05 6.01 -15.39
N ASP A 170 2.21 6.05 -16.03
CA ASP A 170 3.10 4.90 -16.21
C ASP A 170 3.70 4.41 -14.86
N LEU A 171 4.01 5.35 -13.95
CA LEU A 171 4.52 5.09 -12.60
C LEU A 171 3.48 4.43 -11.70
N MET A 172 2.21 4.82 -11.79
CA MET A 172 1.10 4.18 -11.07
C MET A 172 0.75 2.84 -11.68
N GLY A 173 0.69 2.77 -13.02
CA GLY A 173 0.54 1.57 -13.83
C GLY A 173 -0.87 0.98 -13.83
N GLY A 174 -1.42 0.78 -15.03
CA GLY A 174 -2.62 -0.03 -15.30
C GLY A 174 -3.89 0.30 -14.51
N PRO A 175 -4.94 -0.54 -14.67
CA PRO A 175 -6.08 -0.57 -13.75
C PRO A 175 -5.63 -0.70 -12.28
N ARG A 176 -5.82 0.38 -11.51
CA ARG A 176 -5.45 0.49 -10.10
C ARG A 176 -6.59 1.12 -9.31
N TYR A 177 -6.79 0.66 -8.08
CA TYR A 177 -7.59 1.36 -7.09
C TYR A 177 -7.04 1.15 -5.67
N GLU A 178 -7.44 2.07 -4.81
CA GLU A 178 -7.14 2.10 -3.38
C GLU A 178 -8.41 1.93 -2.58
N GLN A 179 -8.36 1.21 -1.46
CA GLN A 179 -9.51 1.13 -0.56
C GLN A 179 -9.07 1.08 0.89
N LEU A 180 -9.74 1.86 1.73
CA LEU A 180 -9.48 1.88 3.16
C LEU A 180 -10.33 0.86 3.90
N TYR A 181 -9.78 0.29 4.96
CA TYR A 181 -10.41 -0.75 5.75
C TYR A 181 -10.16 -0.56 7.26
N ARG A 182 -11.00 -1.22 8.06
CA ARG A 182 -10.73 -1.55 9.45
C ARG A 182 -10.18 -2.97 9.55
N ALA A 183 -9.42 -3.25 10.60
CA ALA A 183 -8.73 -4.51 10.76
C ALA A 183 -8.84 -5.09 12.17
N THR A 184 -8.83 -6.41 12.23
CA THR A 184 -8.43 -7.16 13.42
C THR A 184 -7.28 -8.07 13.05
N GLY A 185 -6.32 -8.24 13.93
CA GLY A 185 -5.17 -9.06 13.60
C GLY A 185 -4.42 -9.62 14.79
N SER A 186 -3.38 -10.36 14.45
CA SER A 186 -2.43 -10.92 15.40
C SER A 186 -1.02 -10.94 14.84
N LEU A 187 -0.02 -10.75 15.70
CA LEU A 187 1.39 -10.81 15.39
C LEU A 187 2.13 -11.70 16.39
N THR A 188 3.02 -12.55 15.91
CA THR A 188 3.93 -13.37 16.70
C THR A 188 5.36 -13.13 16.21
N ILE A 189 6.29 -12.92 17.13
CA ILE A 189 7.73 -12.78 16.84
C ILE A 189 8.50 -13.88 17.58
N GLY A 190 9.29 -14.65 16.84
CA GLY A 190 10.05 -15.79 17.34
C GLY A 190 9.17 -16.81 18.07
N ARG A 191 9.57 -17.16 19.29
CA ARG A 191 8.79 -18.01 20.21
C ARG A 191 7.99 -17.19 21.24
N GLY A 192 7.81 -15.89 20.98
CA GLY A 192 7.08 -14.99 21.85
C GLY A 192 5.58 -15.24 21.85
N GLU A 193 4.87 -14.51 22.71
CA GLU A 193 3.42 -14.54 22.75
C GLU A 193 2.81 -13.86 21.52
N THR A 194 1.67 -14.39 21.06
CA THR A 194 0.88 -13.78 20.01
C THR A 194 0.16 -12.55 20.56
N GLN A 195 0.48 -11.38 20.01
CA GLN A 195 -0.18 -10.11 20.32
C GLN A 195 -1.37 -9.91 19.40
N ARG A 196 -2.55 -9.62 19.95
CA ARG A 196 -3.75 -9.27 19.17
C ARG A 196 -3.90 -7.75 19.07
N PHE A 197 -4.45 -7.28 17.96
CA PHE A 197 -4.69 -5.86 17.74
C PHE A 197 -5.96 -5.60 16.93
N THR A 198 -6.49 -4.38 17.07
CA THR A 198 -7.45 -3.77 16.15
C THR A 198 -6.76 -2.63 15.42
N GLY A 199 -7.24 -2.27 14.25
CA GLY A 199 -6.56 -1.25 13.46
C GLY A 199 -7.36 -0.76 12.27
N SER A 200 -6.67 -0.01 11.43
CA SER A 200 -7.15 0.39 10.11
C SER A 200 -6.00 0.41 9.12
N GLY A 201 -6.34 0.60 7.86
CA GLY A 201 -5.33 0.57 6.83
C GLY A 201 -5.83 0.87 5.43
N LEU A 202 -4.89 0.73 4.51
CA LEU A 202 -5.06 0.92 3.09
C LEU A 202 -4.69 -0.36 2.36
N ARG A 203 -5.48 -0.74 1.36
CA ARG A 203 -5.10 -1.75 0.38
C ARG A 203 -5.05 -1.16 -1.03
N ILE A 204 -4.18 -1.71 -1.85
CA ILE A 204 -4.14 -1.48 -3.30
C ILE A 204 -4.41 -2.79 -4.02
N ARG A 205 -5.21 -2.70 -5.09
CA ARG A 205 -5.19 -3.66 -6.19
C ARG A 205 -4.72 -2.98 -7.46
N ARG A 206 -3.83 -3.66 -8.17
CA ARG A 206 -3.36 -3.24 -9.49
C ARG A 206 -3.16 -4.46 -10.38
N GLN A 207 -3.63 -4.33 -11.62
CA GLN A 207 -3.26 -5.23 -12.71
C GLN A 207 -2.83 -4.38 -13.90
N GLY A 208 -1.64 -4.62 -14.42
CA GLY A 208 -1.14 -3.85 -15.56
C GLY A 208 0.37 -3.72 -15.59
N VAL A 209 0.85 -3.19 -16.72
CA VAL A 209 2.24 -2.79 -16.88
C VAL A 209 2.49 -1.55 -16.03
N ARG A 210 3.63 -1.54 -15.32
CA ARG A 210 4.08 -0.44 -14.48
C ARG A 210 5.54 -0.15 -14.81
N LYS A 211 5.84 1.09 -15.19
CA LYS A 211 7.20 1.52 -15.54
C LYS A 211 7.67 2.49 -14.47
N LEU A 212 8.66 2.07 -13.69
CA LEU A 212 9.16 2.85 -12.54
C LEU A 212 10.31 3.81 -12.89
N ALA A 213 10.88 3.68 -14.09
CA ALA A 213 11.96 4.53 -14.55
C ALA A 213 11.53 6.02 -14.51
N GLY A 214 12.41 6.88 -14.01
CA GLY A 214 12.15 8.31 -13.90
C GLY A 214 11.36 8.73 -12.65
N PHE A 215 11.04 7.82 -11.72
CA PHE A 215 10.37 8.16 -10.46
C PHE A 215 11.19 9.14 -9.59
N TRP A 216 10.61 10.28 -9.21
CA TRP A 216 11.27 11.32 -8.40
C TRP A 216 10.67 11.52 -6.99
N GLY A 217 9.66 10.73 -6.63
CA GLY A 217 8.99 10.76 -5.33
C GLY A 217 7.54 11.21 -5.39
N HIS A 218 6.82 11.00 -4.28
CA HIS A 218 5.46 11.48 -4.07
C HIS A 218 5.17 11.58 -2.56
N CYS A 219 4.13 12.33 -2.20
CA CYS A 219 3.45 12.19 -0.92
C CYS A 219 2.17 11.40 -1.14
N TRP A 220 1.96 10.37 -0.31
CA TRP A 220 0.78 9.55 -0.36
C TRP A 220 0.39 9.18 1.06
N GLN A 221 -0.81 9.59 1.45
CA GLN A 221 -1.32 9.29 2.78
C GLN A 221 -2.81 9.04 2.70
N SER A 222 -3.29 8.27 3.68
CA SER A 222 -4.69 8.05 3.92
C SER A 222 -4.89 7.59 5.35
N ALA A 223 -6.09 7.79 5.87
CA ALA A 223 -6.46 7.29 7.20
C ALA A 223 -7.97 7.09 7.31
N VAL A 224 -8.37 6.19 8.19
CA VAL A 224 -9.75 6.07 8.69
C VAL A 224 -9.74 6.51 10.14
N PHE A 225 -10.46 7.58 10.46
CA PHE A 225 -10.59 8.07 11.83
C PHE A 225 -11.60 7.21 12.61
N PRO A 226 -11.55 7.21 13.95
CA PRO A 226 -12.54 6.52 14.79
C PRO A 226 -13.99 6.91 14.51
N SER A 227 -14.22 8.16 14.05
CA SER A 227 -15.54 8.66 13.65
C SER A 227 -16.08 8.03 12.36
N GLY A 228 -15.27 7.27 11.62
CA GLY A 228 -15.59 6.76 10.28
C GLY A 228 -15.30 7.75 9.16
N LYS A 229 -14.97 9.01 9.48
CA LYS A 229 -14.40 9.94 8.49
C LYS A 229 -13.07 9.40 8.00
N ALA A 230 -12.73 9.71 6.75
CA ALA A 230 -11.49 9.26 6.16
C ALA A 230 -10.99 10.26 5.11
N PHE A 231 -9.74 10.10 4.72
CA PHE A 231 -9.16 10.80 3.59
C PHE A 231 -8.14 9.89 2.89
N GLY A 232 -7.83 10.22 1.65
CA GLY A 232 -6.69 9.65 0.92
C GLY A 232 -6.25 10.59 -0.19
N TYR A 233 -4.97 10.63 -0.51
CA TYR A 233 -4.45 11.44 -1.62
C TYR A 233 -3.12 10.92 -2.12
N ILE A 234 -2.80 11.21 -3.39
CA ILE A 234 -1.44 11.12 -3.93
C ILE A 234 -1.11 12.46 -4.58
N ALA A 235 0.06 13.00 -4.24
CA ALA A 235 0.60 14.20 -4.86
C ALA A 235 2.07 13.99 -5.22
N TYR A 236 2.44 14.38 -6.43
CA TYR A 236 3.82 14.40 -6.90
C TYR A 236 4.42 15.80 -6.73
N PRO A 237 5.67 15.93 -6.25
CA PRO A 237 6.27 17.23 -6.04
C PRO A 237 6.48 17.93 -7.39
N PRO A 238 6.44 19.27 -7.43
CA PRO A 238 6.63 20.03 -8.65
C PRO A 238 7.89 19.61 -9.40
N ARG A 239 7.78 19.51 -10.73
CA ARG A 239 8.92 19.16 -11.58
C ARG A 239 9.82 20.35 -11.85
N PRO A 240 11.13 20.14 -12.07
CA PRO A 240 12.06 21.21 -12.47
C PRO A 240 11.69 21.89 -13.79
N ASP A 241 11.01 21.16 -14.69
CA ASP A 241 10.56 21.67 -16.00
C ASP A 241 9.29 22.54 -15.91
N GLY A 242 8.66 22.63 -14.73
CA GLY A 242 7.46 23.43 -14.47
C GLY A 242 6.16 22.82 -15.02
N GLU A 243 6.22 21.66 -15.66
CA GLU A 243 5.03 20.98 -16.15
C GLU A 243 4.18 20.45 -14.96
N PRO A 244 2.84 20.43 -15.07
CA PRO A 244 1.99 20.06 -13.94
C PRO A 244 2.17 18.58 -13.58
N THR A 245 1.95 18.27 -12.30
CA THR A 245 2.12 16.93 -11.74
C THR A 245 0.80 16.37 -11.21
N PHE A 246 0.70 15.05 -11.11
CA PHE A 246 -0.49 14.42 -10.55
C PHE A 246 -0.72 14.86 -9.10
N ASN A 247 -1.93 15.33 -8.81
CA ASN A 247 -2.38 15.72 -7.47
C ASN A 247 -3.89 15.50 -7.36
N GLU A 248 -4.28 14.42 -6.68
CA GLU A 248 -5.68 14.12 -6.42
C GLU A 248 -5.81 13.43 -5.06
N GLY A 249 -6.90 13.72 -4.37
CA GLY A 249 -7.33 13.03 -3.18
C GLY A 249 -8.82 13.14 -2.97
N TYR A 250 -9.25 12.76 -1.78
CA TYR A 250 -10.63 12.80 -1.37
C TYR A 250 -10.80 13.01 0.13
N ILE A 251 -11.97 13.51 0.50
CA ILE A 251 -12.53 13.44 1.84
C ILE A 251 -13.72 12.48 1.83
N PHE A 252 -13.83 11.65 2.86
CA PHE A 252 -15.01 10.83 3.12
C PHE A 252 -15.58 11.20 4.50
N THR A 253 -16.86 11.55 4.53
CA THR A 253 -17.51 12.06 5.75
C THR A 253 -18.03 10.96 6.68
N GLY A 254 -17.84 9.69 6.30
CA GLY A 254 -18.37 8.51 6.99
C GLY A 254 -19.55 7.88 6.26
N GLU A 255 -20.18 8.59 5.33
CA GLU A 255 -21.24 8.07 4.46
C GLU A 255 -21.24 8.75 3.09
N GLY A 256 -21.86 8.09 2.10
CA GLY A 256 -22.04 8.64 0.76
C GLY A 256 -20.80 8.56 -0.14
N PRO A 257 -20.71 9.42 -1.16
CA PRO A 257 -19.60 9.40 -2.13
C PRO A 257 -18.31 10.01 -1.56
N LEU A 258 -17.20 9.74 -2.25
CA LEU A 258 -15.93 10.45 -2.02
C LEU A 258 -16.07 11.90 -2.49
N ILE A 259 -15.72 12.85 -1.63
CA ILE A 259 -15.66 14.28 -1.97
C ILE A 259 -14.30 14.54 -2.61
N PRO A 260 -14.21 14.97 -3.88
CA PRO A 260 -12.93 15.26 -4.52
C PRO A 260 -12.14 16.32 -3.77
N ALA A 261 -10.84 16.11 -3.65
CA ALA A 261 -9.93 17.05 -3.00
C ALA A 261 -8.59 17.14 -3.74
N ARG A 262 -7.89 18.25 -3.58
CA ARG A 262 -6.50 18.44 -4.01
C ARG A 262 -5.61 18.77 -2.83
N VAL A 263 -4.36 18.35 -2.87
CA VAL A 263 -3.39 18.69 -1.83
C VAL A 263 -2.85 20.09 -2.08
N VAL A 264 -2.99 20.99 -1.12
CA VAL A 264 -2.42 22.35 -1.19
C VAL A 264 -1.23 22.54 -0.25
N GLN A 265 -1.09 21.66 0.75
CA GLN A 265 0.11 21.53 1.58
C GLN A 265 0.37 20.04 1.80
N ALA A 266 1.50 19.55 1.30
CA ALA A 266 1.95 18.17 1.50
C ALA A 266 3.20 18.16 2.39
N PRO A 267 3.38 17.14 3.24
CA PRO A 267 4.56 16.98 4.08
C PRO A 267 5.69 16.33 3.26
N TRP A 268 6.29 17.10 2.36
CA TRP A 268 7.40 16.62 1.54
C TRP A 268 8.57 16.18 2.42
N LEU A 269 9.07 14.97 2.15
CA LEU A 269 10.23 14.44 2.84
C LEU A 269 11.47 15.28 2.48
N THR A 270 11.96 16.07 3.43
CA THR A 270 13.13 16.95 3.27
C THR A 270 14.37 16.44 3.99
N ARG A 271 14.18 15.49 4.92
CA ARG A 271 15.22 14.80 5.67
C ARG A 271 14.74 13.37 5.94
N LEU A 272 15.68 12.45 6.17
CA LEU A 272 15.34 11.13 6.67
C LEU A 272 15.43 11.18 8.20
N GLN A 273 14.32 10.89 8.88
CA GLN A 273 14.26 10.84 10.34
C GLN A 273 13.56 9.55 10.74
N ALA A 274 14.07 8.89 11.79
CA ALA A 274 13.56 7.60 12.19
C ALA A 274 12.08 7.68 12.60
N LEU A 275 11.68 8.64 13.44
CA LEU A 275 10.32 8.80 13.99
C LEU A 275 10.08 10.28 14.36
N GLY A 276 8.82 10.70 14.50
CA GLY A 276 8.41 12.03 14.97
C GLY A 276 8.50 13.13 13.90
N GLU A 277 8.39 12.76 12.63
CA GLU A 277 8.28 13.73 11.54
C GLU A 277 6.86 14.29 11.49
N ASP A 278 6.74 15.61 11.34
CA ASP A 278 5.46 16.25 11.05
C ASP A 278 4.98 15.81 9.67
N VAL A 279 3.84 15.13 9.64
CA VAL A 279 3.17 14.65 8.43
C VAL A 279 1.82 15.34 8.22
N SER A 280 1.65 16.52 8.82
CA SER A 280 0.45 17.33 8.66
C SER A 280 0.28 17.80 7.22
N LEU A 281 -0.97 17.91 6.79
CA LEU A 281 -1.32 18.27 5.41
C LEU A 281 -2.59 19.11 5.34
N VAL A 282 -2.81 19.72 4.17
CA VAL A 282 -4.03 20.46 3.86
C VAL A 282 -4.59 19.99 2.53
N LEU A 283 -5.85 19.55 2.57
CA LEU A 283 -6.65 19.22 1.40
C LEU A 283 -7.61 20.37 1.11
N GLU A 284 -7.77 20.73 -0.16
CA GLU A 284 -8.80 21.66 -0.60
C GLU A 284 -9.89 20.91 -1.37
N THR A 285 -11.14 21.20 -1.02
CA THR A 285 -12.35 20.72 -1.68
C THR A 285 -13.13 21.91 -2.26
N ALA A 286 -14.21 21.65 -2.99
CA ALA A 286 -15.11 22.72 -3.46
C ALA A 286 -15.70 23.57 -2.31
N ASP A 287 -15.80 23.00 -1.10
CA ASP A 287 -16.40 23.64 0.08
C ASP A 287 -15.36 24.32 1.00
N GLY A 288 -14.07 24.25 0.67
CA GLY A 288 -12.98 24.87 1.44
C GLY A 288 -11.86 23.89 1.80
N THR A 289 -11.02 24.29 2.76
CA THR A 289 -9.85 23.53 3.19
C THR A 289 -10.11 22.65 4.40
N VAL A 290 -9.47 21.49 4.42
CA VAL A 290 -9.45 20.53 5.53
C VAL A 290 -8.00 20.35 5.97
N HIS A 291 -7.75 20.63 7.24
CA HIS A 291 -6.44 20.50 7.87
C HIS A 291 -6.39 19.18 8.64
N ILE A 292 -5.33 18.42 8.42
CA ILE A 292 -5.11 17.13 9.07
C ILE A 292 -3.71 17.18 9.67
N ASP A 293 -3.64 17.06 11.00
CA ASP A 293 -2.38 17.00 11.72
C ASP A 293 -1.92 15.55 11.88
N GLY A 294 -0.61 15.32 11.95
CA GLY A 294 -0.08 13.98 12.21
C GLY A 294 1.43 13.97 12.42
N GLU A 295 1.92 12.89 13.05
CA GLU A 295 3.34 12.63 13.20
C GLU A 295 3.68 11.16 12.87
N THR A 296 4.90 10.88 12.42
CA THR A 296 5.35 9.50 12.20
C THR A 296 5.64 8.79 13.52
N VAL A 297 4.88 7.72 13.81
CA VAL A 297 5.13 6.82 14.96
C VAL A 297 5.75 5.48 14.56
N PHE A 298 5.78 5.19 13.26
CA PHE A 298 6.49 4.06 12.66
C PHE A 298 7.16 4.53 11.37
N SER A 299 8.40 4.08 11.13
CA SER A 299 9.04 4.33 9.83
C SER A 299 9.90 3.15 9.41
N THR A 300 9.82 2.83 8.12
CA THR A 300 10.73 1.88 7.46
C THR A 300 11.32 2.57 6.24
N HIS A 301 12.63 2.75 6.24
CA HIS A 301 13.32 3.46 5.17
C HIS A 301 13.98 2.48 4.20
N ASP A 302 14.17 2.97 2.98
CA ASP A 302 14.98 2.31 1.98
C ASP A 302 15.70 3.36 1.14
N ILE A 303 17.01 3.47 1.35
CA ILE A 303 17.82 4.54 0.76
C ILE A 303 18.62 4.09 -0.47
N HIS A 304 18.65 2.77 -0.74
CA HIS A 304 19.29 2.16 -1.91
C HIS A 304 18.50 0.95 -2.41
N HIS A 305 18.05 0.91 -3.65
CA HIS A 305 17.37 -0.26 -4.22
C HIS A 305 18.37 -1.32 -4.70
N ASP A 306 19.08 -1.94 -3.75
CA ASP A 306 20.00 -3.05 -4.01
C ASP A 306 19.35 -4.43 -3.78
N ASP A 307 18.03 -4.48 -3.59
CA ASP A 307 17.30 -5.74 -3.43
C ASP A 307 17.17 -6.51 -4.75
N ASP A 308 17.12 -7.84 -4.68
CA ASP A 308 17.06 -8.73 -5.86
C ASP A 308 15.64 -8.97 -6.37
N MET A 309 14.68 -8.11 -5.96
CA MET A 309 13.31 -8.20 -6.44
C MET A 309 13.26 -7.95 -7.95
N TYR A 310 12.59 -8.84 -8.67
CA TYR A 310 12.52 -8.84 -10.12
C TYR A 310 11.95 -7.52 -10.65
N SER A 311 10.88 -7.02 -10.02
CA SER A 311 10.22 -5.76 -10.41
C SER A 311 11.10 -4.51 -10.28
N MET A 312 12.18 -4.60 -9.51
CA MET A 312 13.12 -3.50 -9.24
C MET A 312 14.30 -3.49 -10.20
N HIS A 313 14.52 -4.54 -10.99
CA HIS A 313 15.60 -4.57 -11.99
C HIS A 313 15.53 -3.43 -13.01
N ALA A 314 14.32 -2.95 -13.33
CA ALA A 314 14.13 -1.82 -14.23
C ALA A 314 14.61 -0.48 -13.65
N LEU A 315 14.73 -0.37 -12.32
CA LEU A 315 15.24 0.82 -11.63
C LEU A 315 16.77 0.84 -11.48
N LYS A 316 17.43 -0.30 -11.72
CA LYS A 316 18.89 -0.45 -11.62
C LYS A 316 19.63 -0.11 -12.93
N LYS A 317 18.91 0.28 -13.98
CA LYS A 317 19.46 0.65 -15.30
C LYS A 317 19.32 2.14 -15.54
#